data_AF-A0AAD6CRS5-F1
#
_entry.id   AF-A0AAD6CRS5-F1
#
_cell.length_a   1.000
_cell.length_b   1.000
_cell.length_c   1.000
_cell.angle_alpha   90.00
_cell.angle_beta   90.00
_cell.angle_gamma   90.00
#
_symmetry.space_group_name_H-M   'P 1'
#
loop_
_entity.id
_entity.type
_entity.pdbx_description
1 polymer ?
#
loop_
_entity_poly.entity_id
_entity_poly.type
_entity_poly.pdbx_seq_one_letter_code
_entity_poly.pdbx_strand_id
1 'polypeptide(L)'
;MVPSPERDLTLRLERSKQDEALFNEFLNGGINVLHSTTAQEGMLQPRLPQLCQESSALYTICLAFQLSLSSYQSPLFFEYFDAALREFRSELAQSTILSDATLTAGLLLCSIGVLTLYSKQLMHGLPWTVHLEGMHNILQSHGLADRHRTAAQTPFRTHLVEVMGVMDLPFFSVGRQTPCIGIWRRYCQPVLPREGVEPVSGLPRALVDLFAGICIDTTEQSFWDWPGEPGNFLHCYLWEAYRLAGILTLRRHARAEERQSRDMRNFSAWRQPSACPADATVLVTRILANLDALRLACVERPAEESFIKNAIQFPIVVAGLEVAVLCQNPQWQHTIRKCMLGTRQDEILYDLLQEMWQKNDPILSIDSLARARGVEMGLL
;
A
#
# COMPACT_ATOMS: atom_id res chain seq x y z
N MET A 1 19.94 32.00 -33.59
CA MET A 1 21.07 32.08 -32.65
C MET A 1 21.23 30.71 -32.03
N VAL A 2 22.28 29.97 -32.40
CA VAL A 2 22.62 28.68 -31.77
C VAL A 2 23.22 29.01 -30.38
N PRO A 3 22.82 28.34 -29.28
CA PRO A 3 23.41 28.59 -27.97
C PRO A 3 24.92 28.31 -28.02
N SER A 4 25.74 29.12 -27.36
CA SER A 4 27.18 28.85 -27.30
C SER A 4 27.43 27.54 -26.55
N PRO A 5 28.37 26.69 -27.02
CA PRO A 5 28.62 25.36 -26.44
C PRO A 5 29.02 25.41 -24.96
N GLU A 6 29.65 26.50 -24.51
CA GLU A 6 29.96 26.73 -23.10
C GLU A 6 28.71 26.86 -22.23
N ARG A 7 27.66 27.50 -22.74
CA ARG A 7 26.39 27.71 -22.01
C ARG A 7 25.61 26.41 -21.84
N ASP A 8 25.65 25.53 -22.86
CA ASP A 8 25.04 24.21 -22.82
C ASP A 8 25.76 23.27 -21.83
N LEU A 9 27.09 23.35 -21.75
CA LEU A 9 27.87 22.62 -20.75
C LEU A 9 27.56 23.07 -19.31
N THR A 10 27.44 24.38 -19.06
CA THR A 10 27.10 24.89 -17.73
C THR A 10 25.71 24.44 -17.29
N LEU A 11 24.72 24.51 -18.18
CA LEU A 11 23.34 24.07 -17.88
C LEU A 11 23.25 22.58 -17.58
N ARG A 12 24.00 21.74 -18.32
CA ARG A 12 24.07 20.29 -18.06
C ARG A 12 24.71 19.98 -16.72
N LEU A 13 25.75 20.73 -16.34
CA LEU A 13 26.43 20.55 -15.06
C LEU A 13 25.54 20.97 -13.88
N GLU A 14 24.77 22.05 -14.04
CA GLU A 14 23.79 22.49 -13.03
C GLU A 14 22.66 21.46 -12.88
N ARG A 15 22.13 20.93 -13.99
CA ARG A 15 21.10 19.89 -13.96
C ARG A 15 21.61 18.61 -13.27
N SER A 16 22.81 18.16 -13.60
CA SER A 16 23.42 16.98 -12.96
C SER A 16 23.58 17.14 -11.45
N LYS A 17 23.95 18.34 -10.96
CA LYS A 17 24.03 18.61 -9.51
C LYS A 17 22.66 18.59 -8.86
N GLN A 18 21.63 19.09 -9.55
CA GLN A 18 20.26 19.06 -9.06
C GLN A 18 19.74 17.61 -8.96
N ASP A 19 20.02 16.79 -9.98
CA ASP A 19 19.66 15.36 -10.01
C ASP A 19 20.30 14.62 -8.84
N GLU A 20 21.59 14.85 -8.60
CA GLU A 20 22.32 14.24 -7.49
C GLU A 20 21.77 14.68 -6.13
N ALA A 21 21.41 15.95 -5.97
CA ALA A 21 20.78 16.45 -4.75
C ALA A 21 19.42 15.80 -4.49
N LEU A 22 18.55 15.71 -5.50
CA LEU A 22 17.25 15.06 -5.42
C LEU A 22 17.36 13.56 -5.12
N PHE A 23 18.31 12.88 -5.76
CA PHE A 23 18.55 11.46 -5.50
C PHE A 23 19.04 11.22 -4.07
N ASN A 24 19.93 12.06 -3.55
CA ASN A 24 20.36 11.99 -2.17
C ASN A 24 19.21 12.29 -1.19
N GLU A 25 18.31 13.21 -1.52
CA GLU A 25 17.13 13.48 -0.71
C GLU A 25 16.18 12.25 -0.68
N PHE A 26 16.00 11.58 -1.83
CA PHE A 26 15.26 10.33 -1.90
C PHE A 26 15.87 9.24 -1.01
N LEU A 27 17.19 9.01 -1.13
CA LEU A 27 17.90 7.99 -0.37
C LEU A 27 17.85 8.21 1.14
N ASN A 28 17.88 9.47 1.59
CA ASN A 28 17.94 9.81 3.01
C ASN A 28 16.56 9.95 3.66
N GLY A 29 15.52 10.25 2.87
CA GLY A 29 14.20 10.57 3.40
C GLY A 29 13.06 9.95 2.60
N GLY A 30 13.01 10.21 1.29
CA GLY A 30 11.86 9.85 0.45
C GLY A 30 11.53 8.36 0.41
N ILE A 31 12.56 7.51 0.41
CA ILE A 31 12.40 6.05 0.41
C ILE A 31 11.63 5.54 1.63
N ASN A 32 11.69 6.25 2.76
CA ASN A 32 11.05 5.81 4.00
C ASN A 32 9.51 5.85 3.94
N VAL A 33 8.94 6.60 2.99
CA VAL A 33 7.48 6.63 2.76
C VAL A 33 6.98 5.28 2.25
N LEU A 34 7.86 4.45 1.67
CA LEU A 34 7.53 3.11 1.21
C LEU A 34 7.47 2.07 2.33
N HIS A 35 7.89 2.41 3.55
CA HIS A 35 8.05 1.44 4.63
C HIS A 35 7.19 1.81 5.83
N SER A 36 6.69 0.79 6.53
CA SER A 36 5.96 0.90 7.80
C SER A 36 6.77 0.35 8.98
N THR A 37 8.01 -0.08 8.75
CA THR A 37 8.98 -0.46 9.80
C THR A 37 10.22 0.41 9.68
N THR A 38 11.06 0.44 10.72
CA THR A 38 12.38 1.07 10.64
C THR A 38 13.18 0.57 9.43
N ALA A 39 13.42 1.47 8.46
CA ALA A 39 14.08 1.19 7.18
C ALA A 39 15.51 0.64 7.28
N GLN A 40 16.10 0.58 8.48
CA GLN A 40 17.46 0.03 8.69
C GLN A 40 17.58 -1.46 8.32
N GLU A 41 16.45 -2.17 8.16
CA GLU A 41 16.41 -3.55 7.67
C GLU A 41 16.00 -3.67 6.19
N GLY A 42 15.80 -2.54 5.49
CA GLY A 42 15.30 -2.50 4.11
C GLY A 42 16.30 -3.06 3.09
N MET A 43 15.87 -4.01 2.27
CA MET A 43 16.71 -4.57 1.20
C MET A 43 16.99 -3.59 0.05
N LEU A 44 16.14 -2.57 -0.11
CA LEU A 44 16.15 -1.64 -1.23
C LEU A 44 17.20 -0.52 -1.08
N GLN A 45 17.18 0.22 0.03
CA GLN A 45 18.01 1.41 0.26
C GLN A 45 19.52 1.17 -0.01
N PRO A 46 20.18 0.13 0.56
CA PRO A 46 21.61 -0.08 0.35
C PRO A 46 21.96 -0.53 -1.08
N ARG A 47 21.00 -1.10 -1.83
CA ARG A 47 21.20 -1.59 -3.19
C ARG A 47 20.89 -0.55 -4.26
N LEU A 48 20.09 0.46 -3.91
CA LEU A 48 19.53 1.40 -4.86
C LEU A 48 20.58 2.11 -5.72
N PRO A 49 21.72 2.59 -5.19
CA PRO A 49 22.75 3.23 -6.02
C PRO A 49 23.29 2.29 -7.11
N GLN A 50 23.48 1.00 -6.80
CA GLN A 50 23.93 0.01 -7.77
C GLN A 50 22.83 -0.28 -8.80
N LEU A 51 21.60 -0.47 -8.37
CA LEU A 51 20.46 -0.72 -9.27
C LEU A 51 20.24 0.47 -10.24
N CYS A 52 20.43 1.71 -9.78
CA CYS A 52 20.35 2.90 -10.63
C CYS A 52 21.47 2.98 -11.69
N GLN A 53 22.60 2.30 -11.48
CA GLN A 53 23.63 2.17 -12.52
C GLN A 53 23.23 1.15 -13.60
N GLU A 54 22.37 0.18 -13.23
CA GLU A 54 21.87 -0.85 -14.13
C GLU A 54 20.62 -0.40 -14.93
N SER A 55 19.84 0.55 -14.40
CA SER A 55 18.63 1.09 -15.02
C SER A 55 18.61 2.61 -14.92
N SER A 56 18.68 3.29 -16.07
CA SER A 56 18.53 4.74 -16.12
C SER A 56 17.12 5.14 -15.73
N ALA A 57 16.13 4.32 -16.11
CA ALA A 57 14.74 4.53 -15.76
C ALA A 57 14.57 4.59 -14.24
N LEU A 58 15.17 3.64 -13.51
CA LEU A 58 15.11 3.61 -12.04
C LEU A 58 15.62 4.90 -11.41
N TYR A 59 16.77 5.41 -11.87
CA TYR A 59 17.34 6.65 -11.37
C TYR A 59 16.35 7.82 -11.58
N THR A 60 15.86 7.99 -12.80
CA THR A 60 14.90 9.05 -13.16
C THR A 60 13.59 8.90 -12.38
N ILE A 61 13.14 7.67 -12.12
CA ILE A 61 11.95 7.38 -11.28
C ILE A 61 12.18 7.83 -9.84
N CYS A 62 13.36 7.59 -9.26
CA CYS A 62 13.67 8.08 -7.91
C CYS A 62 13.58 9.62 -7.82
N LEU A 63 14.03 10.33 -8.85
CA LEU A 63 13.92 11.80 -8.92
C LEU A 63 12.45 12.24 -9.00
N ALA A 64 11.68 11.64 -9.91
CA ALA A 64 10.25 11.90 -10.05
C ALA A 64 9.51 11.59 -8.74
N PHE A 65 9.86 10.49 -8.08
CA PHE A 65 9.29 10.10 -6.80
C PHE A 65 9.57 11.16 -5.74
N GLN A 66 10.81 11.57 -5.55
CA GLN A 66 11.15 12.61 -4.56
C GLN A 66 10.40 13.91 -4.82
N LEU A 67 10.32 14.31 -6.10
CA LEU A 67 9.56 15.49 -6.49
C LEU A 67 8.06 15.34 -6.19
N SER A 68 7.50 14.13 -6.26
CA SER A 68 6.10 13.87 -5.90
C SER A 68 5.81 14.04 -4.41
N LEU A 69 6.83 13.87 -3.56
CA LEU A 69 6.74 14.10 -2.11
C LEU A 69 6.86 15.58 -1.74
N SER A 70 7.32 16.42 -2.67
CA SER A 70 7.51 17.84 -2.40
C SER A 70 6.18 18.60 -2.26
N SER A 71 6.13 19.55 -1.32
CA SER A 71 4.92 20.31 -0.98
C SER A 71 4.44 21.27 -2.07
N TYR A 72 5.25 21.49 -3.12
CA TYR A 72 4.98 22.43 -4.19
C TYR A 72 4.82 21.69 -5.51
N GLN A 73 3.87 22.12 -6.34
CA GLN A 73 3.73 21.63 -7.70
C GLN A 73 4.98 22.01 -8.49
N SER A 74 5.87 21.04 -8.68
CA SER A 74 7.07 21.22 -9.48
C SER A 74 6.78 20.79 -10.92
N PRO A 75 6.84 21.71 -11.91
CA PRO A 75 6.77 21.32 -13.33
C PRO A 75 7.81 20.25 -13.69
N LEU A 76 8.93 20.23 -12.95
CA LEU A 76 9.98 19.22 -13.06
C LEU A 76 9.44 17.81 -12.80
N PHE A 77 8.48 17.63 -11.88
CA PHE A 77 7.87 16.32 -11.65
C PHE A 77 7.35 15.72 -12.96
N PHE A 78 6.56 16.48 -13.73
CA PHE A 78 5.97 15.99 -14.97
C PHE A 78 7.05 15.70 -16.03
N GLU A 79 8.11 16.51 -16.07
CA GLU A 79 9.25 16.29 -16.96
C GLU A 79 9.97 14.96 -16.63
N TYR A 80 10.34 14.74 -15.37
CA TYR A 80 11.00 13.50 -14.95
C TYR A 80 10.06 12.30 -15.02
N PHE A 81 8.78 12.46 -14.72
CA PHE A 81 7.80 11.37 -14.79
C PHE A 81 7.59 10.90 -16.24
N ASP A 82 7.47 11.83 -17.20
CA ASP A 82 7.40 11.48 -18.62
C ASP A 82 8.72 10.85 -19.11
N ALA A 83 9.87 11.42 -18.74
CA ALA A 83 11.18 10.84 -19.07
C ALA A 83 11.32 9.41 -18.51
N ALA A 84 10.97 9.21 -17.25
CA ALA A 84 10.97 7.92 -16.56
C ALA A 84 10.12 6.88 -17.30
N LEU A 85 8.89 7.24 -17.69
CA LEU A 85 8.01 6.32 -18.42
C LEU A 85 8.58 5.97 -19.81
N ARG A 86 9.20 6.93 -20.50
CA ARG A 86 9.84 6.68 -21.81
C ARG A 86 11.05 5.77 -21.66
N GLU A 87 11.92 6.02 -20.70
CA GLU A 87 13.10 5.19 -20.42
C GLU A 87 12.69 3.78 -20.00
N PHE A 88 11.74 3.66 -19.07
CA PHE A 88 11.24 2.37 -18.61
C PHE A 88 10.67 1.51 -19.75
N ARG A 89 9.84 2.11 -20.63
CA ARG A 89 9.32 1.42 -21.82
C ARG A 89 10.43 1.02 -22.79
N SER A 90 11.45 1.87 -22.95
CA SER A 90 12.60 1.57 -23.80
C SER A 90 13.41 0.39 -23.25
N GLU A 91 13.65 0.34 -21.93
CA GLU A 91 14.33 -0.79 -21.27
C GLU A 91 13.55 -2.11 -21.47
N LEU A 92 12.23 -2.08 -21.26
CA LEU A 92 11.38 -3.25 -21.47
C LEU A 92 11.37 -3.73 -22.93
N ALA A 93 11.48 -2.82 -23.90
CA ALA A 93 11.50 -3.18 -25.31
C ALA A 93 12.84 -3.78 -25.77
N GLN A 94 13.94 -3.41 -25.11
CA GLN A 94 15.30 -3.82 -25.48
C GLN A 94 15.78 -5.08 -24.76
N SER A 95 15.24 -5.37 -23.57
CA SER A 95 15.69 -6.51 -22.77
C SER A 95 14.84 -7.75 -22.99
N THR A 96 15.50 -8.90 -23.16
CA THR A 96 14.86 -10.22 -23.16
C THR A 96 14.70 -10.81 -21.75
N ILE A 97 15.38 -10.23 -20.76
CA ILE A 97 15.33 -10.66 -19.36
C ILE A 97 15.04 -9.43 -18.50
N LEU A 98 13.98 -9.48 -17.71
CA LEU A 98 13.69 -8.41 -16.78
C LEU A 98 14.76 -8.38 -15.69
N SER A 99 15.53 -7.28 -15.57
CA SER A 99 16.52 -7.12 -14.48
C SER A 99 15.82 -6.87 -13.14
N ASP A 100 16.55 -6.98 -12.03
CA ASP A 100 16.02 -6.57 -10.72
C ASP A 100 15.81 -5.04 -10.70
N ALA A 101 16.72 -4.27 -11.29
CA ALA A 101 16.63 -2.81 -11.38
C ALA A 101 15.39 -2.32 -12.16
N THR A 102 15.11 -2.89 -13.33
CA THR A 102 13.90 -2.54 -14.11
C THR A 102 12.64 -3.01 -13.39
N LEU A 103 12.64 -4.14 -12.68
CA LEU A 103 11.49 -4.52 -11.85
C LEU A 103 11.27 -3.52 -10.71
N THR A 104 12.32 -3.12 -9.99
CA THR A 104 12.26 -2.10 -8.95
C THR A 104 11.72 -0.77 -9.51
N ALA A 105 12.17 -0.34 -10.69
CA ALA A 105 11.64 0.83 -11.39
C ALA A 105 10.12 0.75 -11.58
N GLY A 106 9.63 -0.38 -12.09
CA GLY A 106 8.20 -0.60 -12.29
C GLY A 106 7.38 -0.58 -11.00
N LEU A 107 7.92 -1.15 -9.91
CA LEU A 107 7.26 -1.11 -8.59
C LEU A 107 7.23 0.31 -8.02
N LEU A 108 8.33 1.06 -8.10
CA LEU A 108 8.35 2.47 -7.66
C LEU A 108 7.38 3.33 -8.47
N LEU A 109 7.23 3.08 -9.78
CA LEU A 109 6.20 3.75 -10.59
C LEU A 109 4.77 3.45 -10.09
N CYS A 110 4.50 2.20 -9.70
CA CYS A 110 3.22 1.85 -9.08
C CYS A 110 3.02 2.60 -7.76
N SER A 111 4.07 2.68 -6.93
CA SER A 111 4.06 3.40 -5.66
C SER A 111 3.91 4.91 -5.82
N ILE A 112 4.43 5.54 -6.89
CA ILE A 112 4.14 6.94 -7.20
C ILE A 112 2.63 7.12 -7.37
N GLY A 113 1.93 6.21 -8.07
CA GLY A 113 0.47 6.26 -8.20
C GLY A 113 -0.24 6.22 -6.85
N VAL A 114 0.23 5.35 -5.93
CA VAL A 114 -0.27 5.26 -4.54
C VAL A 114 -0.02 6.57 -3.77
N LEU A 115 1.16 7.18 -3.93
CA LEU A 115 1.67 8.28 -3.09
C LEU A 115 1.50 9.69 -3.70
N THR A 116 1.06 9.83 -4.94
CA THR A 116 0.81 11.13 -5.59
C THR A 116 -0.26 11.96 -4.83
N LEU A 117 -0.93 11.35 -3.85
CA LEU A 117 -1.83 12.02 -2.91
C LEU A 117 -1.14 12.72 -1.73
N TYR A 118 0.18 12.61 -1.55
CA TYR A 118 0.90 13.36 -0.51
C TYR A 118 1.08 14.84 -0.88
N SER A 119 1.19 15.16 -2.18
CA SER A 119 1.28 16.55 -2.63
C SER A 119 -0.11 17.17 -2.75
N LYS A 120 -0.33 18.31 -2.08
CA LYS A 120 -1.62 19.04 -1.98
C LYS A 120 -2.22 19.47 -3.34
N GLN A 121 -1.44 19.45 -4.42
CA GLN A 121 -1.79 20.06 -5.70
C GLN A 121 -1.51 19.16 -6.93
N LEU A 122 -0.86 18.01 -6.75
CA LEU A 122 -0.68 17.04 -7.84
C LEU A 122 -1.92 16.15 -7.98
N MET A 123 -2.11 15.60 -9.18
CA MET A 123 -3.33 14.94 -9.66
C MET A 123 -4.02 14.03 -8.62
N HIS A 124 -5.34 14.14 -8.52
CA HIS A 124 -6.16 13.33 -7.61
C HIS A 124 -6.07 11.85 -7.98
N GLY A 125 -5.55 11.02 -7.07
CA GLY A 125 -5.76 9.56 -7.02
C GLY A 125 -5.52 8.82 -8.33
N LEU A 126 -4.31 8.94 -8.89
CA LEU A 126 -3.95 8.26 -10.13
C LEU A 126 -4.23 6.75 -10.00
N PRO A 127 -4.90 6.16 -11.00
CA PRO A 127 -5.12 4.73 -11.00
C PRO A 127 -3.78 3.99 -10.93
N TRP A 128 -3.57 3.19 -9.89
CA TRP A 128 -2.28 2.53 -9.64
C TRP A 128 -2.38 1.01 -9.77
N THR A 129 -3.57 0.43 -9.57
CA THR A 129 -3.72 -1.03 -9.70
C THR A 129 -3.68 -1.52 -11.14
N VAL A 130 -3.94 -0.63 -12.11
CA VAL A 130 -3.66 -0.87 -13.54
C VAL A 130 -2.17 -0.99 -13.83
N HIS A 131 -1.33 -0.23 -13.10
CA HIS A 131 0.13 -0.34 -13.23
C HIS A 131 0.64 -1.63 -12.61
N LEU A 132 0.08 -2.03 -11.46
CA LEU A 132 0.37 -3.31 -10.83
C LEU A 132 0.02 -4.50 -11.73
N GLU A 133 -1.14 -4.45 -12.39
CA GLU A 133 -1.54 -5.44 -13.40
C GLU A 133 -0.58 -5.48 -14.59
N GLY A 134 -0.16 -4.32 -15.09
CA GLY A 134 0.87 -4.21 -16.12
C GLY A 134 2.18 -4.88 -15.72
N MET A 135 2.66 -4.61 -14.49
CA MET A 135 3.86 -5.24 -13.95
C MET A 135 3.71 -6.75 -13.81
N HIS A 136 2.53 -7.23 -13.42
CA HIS A 136 2.27 -8.67 -13.29
C HIS A 136 2.35 -9.35 -14.65
N ASN A 137 1.76 -8.74 -15.68
CA ASN A 137 1.80 -9.26 -17.05
C ASN A 137 3.23 -9.29 -17.60
N ILE A 138 4.05 -8.27 -17.30
CA ILE A 138 5.48 -8.25 -17.64
C ILE A 138 6.22 -9.38 -16.92
N LEU A 139 5.99 -9.59 -15.63
CA LEU A 139 6.63 -10.69 -14.90
C LEU A 139 6.21 -12.06 -15.44
N GLN A 140 4.93 -12.24 -15.77
CA GLN A 140 4.44 -13.48 -16.36
C GLN A 140 5.11 -13.79 -17.70
N SER A 141 5.28 -12.79 -18.58
CA SER A 141 5.97 -12.99 -19.86
C SER A 141 7.45 -13.36 -19.70
N HIS A 142 8.06 -13.01 -18.57
CA HIS A 142 9.45 -13.33 -18.23
C HIS A 142 9.59 -14.61 -17.38
N GLY A 143 8.51 -15.38 -17.21
CA GLY A 143 8.55 -16.70 -16.59
C GLY A 143 8.26 -16.74 -15.09
N LEU A 144 7.52 -15.76 -14.55
CA LEU A 144 7.05 -15.79 -13.14
C LEU A 144 6.31 -17.09 -12.77
N ALA A 145 5.57 -17.67 -13.73
CA ALA A 145 4.82 -18.92 -13.54
C ALA A 145 5.68 -20.20 -13.67
N ASP A 146 6.93 -20.09 -14.15
CA ASP A 146 7.83 -21.23 -14.29
C ASP A 146 8.45 -21.58 -12.92
N ARG A 147 7.87 -22.59 -12.26
CA ARG A 147 8.32 -23.08 -10.94
C ARG A 147 9.80 -23.45 -10.89
N HIS A 148 10.41 -23.85 -12.02
CA HIS A 148 11.84 -24.15 -12.08
C HIS A 148 12.70 -22.88 -12.04
N ARG A 149 12.22 -21.75 -12.57
CA ARG A 149 12.87 -20.44 -12.44
C ARG A 149 12.63 -19.80 -11.08
N THR A 150 11.47 -20.04 -10.45
CA THR A 150 11.17 -19.54 -9.09
C THR A 150 12.18 -20.06 -8.05
N ALA A 151 12.63 -21.31 -8.18
CA ALA A 151 13.66 -21.89 -7.32
C ALA A 151 15.07 -21.26 -7.48
N ALA A 152 15.30 -20.52 -8.55
CA ALA A 152 16.57 -19.84 -8.85
C ALA A 152 16.51 -18.31 -8.62
N GLN A 153 15.44 -17.80 -8.00
CA GLN A 153 15.30 -16.37 -7.75
C GLN A 153 16.28 -15.89 -6.68
N THR A 154 16.84 -14.70 -6.89
CA THR A 154 17.65 -14.02 -5.88
C THR A 154 16.76 -13.63 -4.69
N PRO A 155 17.29 -13.55 -3.46
CA PRO A 155 16.51 -13.08 -2.31
C PRO A 155 15.86 -11.71 -2.54
N PHE A 156 16.51 -10.84 -3.32
CA PHE A 156 15.97 -9.53 -3.67
C PHE A 156 14.82 -9.61 -4.66
N ARG A 157 14.90 -10.47 -5.69
CA ARG A 157 13.75 -10.73 -6.58
C ARG A 157 12.55 -11.23 -5.79
N THR A 158 12.76 -12.17 -4.86
CA THR A 158 11.69 -12.67 -3.99
C THR A 158 11.06 -11.55 -3.19
N HIS A 159 11.87 -10.67 -2.59
CA HIS A 159 11.39 -9.48 -1.89
C HIS A 159 10.56 -8.55 -2.80
N LEU A 160 11.00 -8.27 -4.03
CA LEU A 160 10.22 -7.45 -4.97
C LEU A 160 8.85 -8.07 -5.30
N VAL A 161 8.77 -9.39 -5.44
CA VAL A 161 7.49 -10.11 -5.62
C VAL A 161 6.63 -10.05 -4.36
N GLU A 162 7.25 -10.11 -3.18
CA GLU A 162 6.57 -9.96 -1.88
C GLU A 162 5.92 -8.58 -1.74
N VAL A 163 6.65 -7.50 -2.04
CA VAL A 163 6.13 -6.12 -2.08
C VAL A 163 4.92 -6.03 -3.01
N MET A 164 5.06 -6.60 -4.20
CA MET A 164 3.99 -6.62 -5.19
C MET A 164 2.77 -7.43 -4.72
N GLY A 165 2.99 -8.50 -3.97
CA GLY A 165 1.95 -9.31 -3.34
C GLY A 165 1.18 -8.54 -2.28
N VAL A 166 1.86 -7.76 -1.45
CA VAL A 166 1.26 -6.88 -0.45
C VAL A 166 0.42 -5.79 -1.12
N MET A 167 0.95 -5.13 -2.14
CA MET A 167 0.22 -4.12 -2.94
C MET A 167 -1.05 -4.70 -3.60
N ASP A 168 -1.11 -6.01 -3.88
CA ASP A 168 -2.27 -6.65 -4.51
C ASP A 168 -3.27 -7.24 -3.49
N LEU A 169 -3.08 -7.04 -2.19
CA LEU A 169 -3.98 -7.60 -1.18
C LEU A 169 -5.41 -7.07 -1.34
N PRO A 170 -6.41 -7.96 -1.17
CA PRO A 170 -7.81 -7.55 -1.24
C PRO A 170 -8.16 -6.65 -0.06
N PHE A 171 -9.00 -5.64 -0.30
CA PHE A 171 -9.48 -4.67 0.71
C PHE A 171 -8.43 -3.69 1.27
N PHE A 172 -7.18 -3.75 0.81
CA PHE A 172 -6.12 -2.78 1.15
C PHE A 172 -6.06 -1.59 0.18
N SER A 173 -7.14 -1.37 -0.56
CA SER A 173 -7.28 -0.25 -1.47
C SER A 173 -8.71 0.26 -1.46
N VAL A 174 -8.88 1.57 -1.60
CA VAL A 174 -10.17 2.23 -1.78
C VAL A 174 -10.28 2.74 -3.21
N GLY A 175 -11.41 2.43 -3.86
CA GLY A 175 -11.67 2.89 -5.22
C GLY A 175 -10.98 2.05 -6.30
N ARG A 176 -10.67 0.79 -5.97
CA ARG A 176 -9.89 -0.10 -6.85
C ARG A 176 -10.46 -0.18 -8.26
N GLN A 177 -9.59 -0.05 -9.27
CA GLN A 177 -10.00 -0.08 -10.68
C GLN A 177 -9.91 -1.47 -11.33
N THR A 178 -8.92 -2.29 -10.93
CA THR A 178 -8.76 -3.65 -11.44
C THR A 178 -9.15 -4.70 -10.40
N PRO A 179 -9.50 -5.93 -10.79
CA PRO A 179 -9.63 -7.04 -9.83
C PRO A 179 -8.31 -7.31 -9.09
N CYS A 180 -8.38 -7.93 -7.91
CA CYS A 180 -7.19 -8.46 -7.24
C CYS A 180 -6.63 -9.65 -8.02
N ILE A 181 -5.31 -9.67 -8.23
CA ILE A 181 -4.65 -10.71 -9.02
C ILE A 181 -4.39 -11.96 -8.16
N GLY A 182 -4.25 -11.79 -6.84
CA GLY A 182 -3.89 -12.84 -5.89
C GLY A 182 -2.40 -13.15 -5.87
N ILE A 183 -1.54 -12.15 -6.11
CA ILE A 183 -0.07 -12.34 -6.23
C ILE A 183 0.51 -13.01 -4.97
N TRP A 184 0.14 -12.53 -3.78
CA TRP A 184 0.64 -13.08 -2.51
C TRP A 184 0.41 -14.59 -2.42
N ARG A 185 -0.83 -15.04 -2.63
CA ARG A 185 -1.18 -16.48 -2.54
C ARG A 185 -0.53 -17.33 -3.62
N ARG A 186 -0.42 -16.80 -4.83
CA ARG A 186 0.07 -17.56 -5.98
C ARG A 186 1.58 -17.73 -5.96
N TYR A 187 2.32 -16.72 -5.51
CA TYR A 187 3.77 -16.65 -5.69
C TYR A 187 4.55 -16.49 -4.38
N CYS A 188 3.98 -15.86 -3.35
CA CYS A 188 4.70 -15.57 -2.10
C CYS A 188 4.48 -16.69 -1.07
N GLN A 189 3.22 -16.96 -0.72
CA GLN A 189 2.82 -17.93 0.30
C GLN A 189 3.37 -19.36 0.10
N PRO A 190 3.49 -19.90 -1.14
CA PRO A 190 4.01 -21.26 -1.34
C PRO A 190 5.53 -21.38 -1.16
N VAL A 191 6.27 -20.27 -1.21
CA VAL A 191 7.74 -20.24 -1.30
C VAL A 191 8.37 -19.66 -0.05
N LEU A 192 7.70 -18.69 0.58
CA LEU A 192 8.23 -17.97 1.73
C LEU A 192 8.00 -18.72 3.06
N PRO A 193 8.90 -18.55 4.03
CA PRO A 193 8.60 -18.87 5.42
C PRO A 193 7.37 -18.11 5.89
N ARG A 194 6.50 -18.77 6.66
CA ARG A 194 5.31 -18.14 7.24
C ARG A 194 5.60 -17.29 8.47
N GLU A 195 6.77 -17.48 9.05
CA GLU A 195 7.24 -16.76 10.24
C GLU A 195 7.86 -15.41 9.86
N GLY A 196 7.85 -14.50 10.82
CA GLY A 196 8.47 -13.18 10.70
C GLY A 196 7.59 -12.13 10.01
N VAL A 197 8.17 -10.94 9.90
CA VAL A 197 7.51 -9.73 9.45
C VAL A 197 7.86 -9.43 7.99
N GLU A 198 6.86 -9.02 7.21
CA GLU A 198 7.05 -8.50 5.87
C GLU A 198 7.59 -7.05 5.96
N PRO A 199 8.75 -6.75 5.36
CA PRO A 199 9.53 -5.53 5.65
C PRO A 199 8.96 -4.22 5.09
N VAL A 200 7.99 -4.24 4.16
CA VAL A 200 7.37 -3.02 3.62
C VAL A 200 6.15 -2.62 4.46
N SER A 201 5.18 -3.51 4.63
CA SER A 201 3.96 -3.29 5.41
C SER A 201 4.19 -3.33 6.93
N GLY A 202 5.25 -4.00 7.39
CA GLY A 202 5.46 -4.25 8.81
C GLY A 202 4.46 -5.22 9.43
N LEU A 203 3.74 -5.98 8.61
CA LEU A 203 2.78 -6.99 9.06
C LEU A 203 3.44 -8.38 9.14
N PRO A 204 3.05 -9.22 10.10
CA PRO A 204 3.48 -10.62 10.13
C PRO A 204 3.00 -11.35 8.88
N ARG A 205 3.87 -12.13 8.24
CA ARG A 205 3.52 -12.89 7.03
C ARG A 205 2.31 -13.80 7.24
N ALA A 206 2.23 -14.43 8.42
CA ALA A 206 1.07 -15.24 8.82
C ALA A 206 -0.25 -14.44 8.86
N LEU A 207 -0.21 -13.15 9.19
CA LEU A 207 -1.38 -12.27 9.15
C LEU A 207 -1.71 -11.83 7.72
N VAL A 208 -0.69 -11.54 6.91
CA VAL A 208 -0.85 -11.25 5.47
C VAL A 208 -1.47 -12.44 4.73
N ASP A 209 -1.08 -13.67 5.05
CA ASP A 209 -1.68 -14.90 4.54
C ASP A 209 -3.20 -14.98 4.75
N LEU A 210 -3.67 -14.51 5.91
CA LEU A 210 -5.11 -14.45 6.23
C LEU A 210 -5.80 -13.41 5.35
N PHE A 211 -5.24 -12.21 5.24
CA PHE A 211 -5.80 -11.16 4.38
C PHE A 211 -5.84 -11.57 2.90
N ALA A 212 -4.78 -12.19 2.41
CA ALA A 212 -4.70 -12.69 1.05
C ALA A 212 -5.77 -13.76 0.74
N GLY A 213 -6.36 -14.37 1.78
CA GLY A 213 -7.40 -15.38 1.67
C GLY A 213 -8.83 -14.98 1.89
N ILE A 214 -9.07 -13.71 2.17
CA ILE A 214 -10.42 -13.18 2.20
C ILE A 214 -11.05 -13.42 0.82
N CYS A 215 -12.33 -13.80 0.79
CA CYS A 215 -13.10 -14.25 -0.40
C CYS A 215 -12.76 -15.65 -0.93
N ILE A 216 -11.83 -16.39 -0.32
CA ILE A 216 -11.45 -17.74 -0.77
C ILE A 216 -11.69 -18.77 0.34
N ASP A 217 -10.89 -18.73 1.41
CA ASP A 217 -10.88 -19.75 2.47
C ASP A 217 -10.61 -19.18 3.87
N THR A 218 -10.17 -17.92 4.00
CA THR A 218 -10.03 -17.27 5.30
C THR A 218 -11.40 -17.05 5.92
N THR A 219 -11.57 -17.52 7.15
CA THR A 219 -12.80 -17.32 7.92
C THR A 219 -12.57 -16.35 9.07
N GLU A 220 -13.66 -15.91 9.70
CA GLU A 220 -13.55 -15.09 10.91
C GLU A 220 -12.76 -15.81 12.01
N GLN A 221 -12.97 -17.12 12.17
CA GLN A 221 -12.26 -17.94 13.14
C GLN A 221 -10.74 -17.96 12.87
N SER A 222 -10.33 -17.89 11.61
CA SER A 222 -8.91 -17.85 11.23
C SER A 222 -8.18 -16.63 11.82
N PHE A 223 -8.85 -15.47 11.94
CA PHE A 223 -8.28 -14.29 12.61
C PHE A 223 -8.31 -14.41 14.14
N TRP A 224 -9.28 -15.10 14.71
CA TRP A 224 -9.32 -15.37 16.16
C TRP A 224 -8.24 -16.35 16.60
N ASP A 225 -8.00 -17.38 15.79
CA ASP A 225 -7.00 -18.43 16.03
C ASP A 225 -5.58 -17.99 15.67
N TRP A 226 -5.40 -16.81 15.09
CA TRP A 226 -4.08 -16.31 14.74
C TRP A 226 -3.23 -16.16 16.02
N PRO A 227 -2.08 -16.87 16.12
CA PRO A 227 -1.32 -16.98 17.36
C PRO A 227 -0.55 -15.71 17.75
N GLY A 228 -0.48 -14.73 16.83
CA GLY A 228 0.41 -13.59 16.95
C GLY A 228 1.80 -13.86 16.38
N GLU A 229 2.66 -12.85 16.45
CA GLU A 229 4.09 -12.90 16.09
C GLU A 229 4.86 -12.16 17.20
N PRO A 230 6.10 -12.52 17.53
CA PRO A 230 6.96 -11.73 18.40
C PRO A 230 7.26 -10.36 17.77
N GLY A 231 6.96 -9.28 18.51
CA GLY A 231 7.25 -7.91 18.11
C GLY A 231 7.44 -7.00 19.33
N ASN A 232 7.78 -5.73 19.08
CA ASN A 232 7.80 -4.70 20.12
C ASN A 232 6.36 -4.26 20.46
N PHE A 233 6.20 -3.40 21.47
CA PHE A 233 4.87 -2.93 21.89
C PHE A 233 4.09 -2.22 20.78
N LEU A 234 4.77 -1.43 19.95
CA LEU A 234 4.14 -0.69 18.85
C LEU A 234 3.59 -1.66 17.80
N HIS A 235 4.38 -2.68 17.44
CA HIS A 235 3.97 -3.78 16.57
C HIS A 235 2.74 -4.52 17.12
N CYS A 236 2.73 -4.86 18.41
CA CYS A 236 1.59 -5.54 19.03
C CYS A 236 0.29 -4.74 18.92
N TYR A 237 0.32 -3.42 19.15
CA TYR A 237 -0.87 -2.57 18.98
C TYR A 237 -1.33 -2.52 17.53
N LEU A 238 -0.39 -2.37 16.59
CA LEU A 238 -0.71 -2.32 15.16
C LEU A 238 -1.33 -3.65 14.71
N TRP A 239 -0.68 -4.77 14.98
CA TRP A 239 -1.11 -6.08 14.50
C TRP A 239 -2.45 -6.51 15.09
N GLU A 240 -2.73 -6.18 16.35
CA GLU A 240 -4.05 -6.41 16.94
C GLU A 240 -5.12 -5.56 16.25
N ALA A 241 -4.84 -4.28 15.94
CA ALA A 241 -5.76 -3.45 15.19
C ALA A 241 -6.05 -4.03 13.79
N TYR A 242 -5.02 -4.54 13.10
CA TYR A 242 -5.17 -5.22 11.82
C TYR A 242 -6.02 -6.49 11.92
N ARG A 243 -5.73 -7.36 12.88
CA ARG A 243 -6.48 -8.61 13.10
C ARG A 243 -7.97 -8.34 13.29
N LEU A 244 -8.32 -7.39 14.15
CA LEU A 244 -9.70 -7.01 14.41
C LEU A 244 -10.36 -6.33 13.20
N ALA A 245 -9.60 -5.54 12.44
CA ALA A 245 -10.06 -4.98 11.17
C ALA A 245 -10.36 -6.08 10.12
N GLY A 246 -9.52 -7.13 10.04
CA GLY A 246 -9.77 -8.29 9.18
C GLY A 246 -11.10 -8.98 9.48
N ILE A 247 -11.45 -9.12 10.76
CA ILE A 247 -12.75 -9.65 11.19
C ILE A 247 -13.90 -8.77 10.71
N LEU A 248 -13.81 -7.44 10.90
CA LEU A 248 -14.84 -6.50 10.43
C LEU A 248 -14.99 -6.53 8.90
N THR A 249 -13.88 -6.63 8.16
CA THR A 249 -13.88 -6.75 6.70
C THR A 249 -14.63 -8.00 6.24
N LEU A 250 -14.37 -9.17 6.85
CA LEU A 250 -15.10 -10.41 6.55
C LEU A 250 -16.60 -10.28 6.84
N ARG A 251 -16.96 -9.75 8.01
CA ARG A 251 -18.38 -9.54 8.37
C ARG A 251 -19.08 -8.61 7.40
N ARG A 252 -18.40 -7.54 6.96
CA ARG A 252 -18.95 -6.61 5.97
C ARG A 252 -19.14 -7.26 4.61
N HIS A 253 -18.17 -8.05 4.16
CA HIS A 253 -18.26 -8.80 2.92
C HIS A 253 -19.44 -9.77 2.94
N ALA A 254 -19.56 -10.59 3.99
CA ALA A 254 -20.67 -11.52 4.16
C ALA A 254 -22.03 -10.81 4.12
N ARG A 255 -22.17 -9.66 4.81
CA ARG A 255 -23.39 -8.83 4.77
C ARG A 255 -23.70 -8.32 3.36
N ALA A 256 -22.69 -7.98 2.56
CA ALA A 256 -22.88 -7.54 1.18
C ALA A 256 -23.32 -8.70 0.26
N GLU A 257 -22.71 -9.87 0.40
CA GLU A 257 -23.06 -11.07 -0.35
C GLU A 257 -24.47 -11.59 -0.02
N GLU A 258 -24.86 -11.63 1.26
CA GLU A 258 -26.20 -12.02 1.68
C GLU A 258 -27.28 -11.12 1.07
N ARG A 259 -27.00 -9.83 0.92
CA ARG A 259 -27.91 -8.86 0.31
C ARG A 259 -28.06 -9.09 -1.19
N GLN A 260 -26.97 -9.42 -1.89
CA GLN A 260 -26.99 -9.74 -3.33
C GLN A 260 -27.62 -11.11 -3.61
N SER A 261 -27.41 -12.08 -2.71
CA SER A 261 -27.90 -13.47 -2.86
C SER A 261 -29.39 -13.63 -2.55
N ARG A 262 -30.06 -12.62 -1.97
CA ARG A 262 -31.53 -12.62 -1.84
C ARG A 262 -32.25 -12.62 -3.20
N ASP A 263 -31.56 -12.25 -4.28
CA ASP A 263 -32.09 -12.30 -5.66
C ASP A 263 -31.73 -13.59 -6.42
N MET A 264 -30.80 -14.41 -5.94
CA MET A 264 -30.50 -15.75 -6.49
C MET A 264 -30.43 -16.80 -5.37
N ARG A 265 -31.55 -17.52 -5.21
CA ARG A 265 -31.63 -18.75 -4.40
C ARG A 265 -30.70 -19.80 -5.02
N ASN A 266 -29.45 -19.89 -4.54
CA ASN A 266 -28.64 -21.09 -4.38
C ASN A 266 -27.16 -20.72 -4.23
N PHE A 267 -26.68 -20.45 -3.02
CA PHE A 267 -25.28 -20.75 -2.68
C PHE A 267 -25.16 -21.27 -1.25
N SER A 268 -24.35 -22.31 -1.12
CA SER A 268 -24.14 -23.17 0.03
C SER A 268 -23.60 -22.43 1.25
N ALA A 269 -24.27 -22.67 2.38
CA ALA A 269 -23.79 -22.61 3.76
C ALA A 269 -22.29 -22.24 3.95
N TRP A 270 -21.96 -20.96 3.84
CA TRP A 270 -20.84 -20.41 4.57
C TRP A 270 -21.17 -20.65 6.04
N ARG A 271 -20.40 -21.56 6.65
CA ARG A 271 -20.64 -22.10 7.99
C ARG A 271 -21.00 -20.96 8.94
N GLN A 272 -22.18 -21.09 9.53
CA GLN A 272 -22.62 -20.34 10.70
C GLN A 272 -21.42 -20.09 11.63
N PRO A 273 -21.15 -18.84 12.03
CA PRO A 273 -20.08 -18.55 12.97
C PRO A 273 -20.27 -19.44 14.20
N SER A 274 -19.25 -20.23 14.54
CA SER A 274 -19.10 -20.73 15.91
C SER A 274 -19.20 -19.53 16.83
N ALA A 275 -20.31 -19.41 17.56
CA ALA A 275 -20.64 -18.39 18.56
C ALA A 275 -19.52 -17.37 18.83
N CYS A 276 -19.33 -16.38 17.94
CA CYS A 276 -18.27 -15.40 18.13
C CYS A 276 -18.81 -14.25 19.01
N PRO A 277 -18.16 -13.94 20.14
CA PRO A 277 -18.79 -13.16 21.23
C PRO A 277 -18.75 -11.63 21.08
N ALA A 278 -17.91 -11.05 20.22
CA ALA A 278 -17.76 -9.60 20.13
C ALA A 278 -18.60 -9.00 19.00
N ASP A 279 -19.47 -8.04 19.31
CA ASP A 279 -20.22 -7.27 18.32
C ASP A 279 -19.31 -6.24 17.60
N ALA A 280 -19.84 -5.58 16.57
CA ALA A 280 -19.09 -4.57 15.81
C ALA A 280 -18.62 -3.39 16.69
N THR A 281 -19.41 -3.00 17.69
CA THR A 281 -19.09 -1.93 18.64
C THR A 281 -17.84 -2.25 19.47
N VAL A 282 -17.73 -3.47 19.98
CA VAL A 282 -16.56 -3.94 20.74
C VAL A 282 -15.32 -3.98 19.84
N LEU A 283 -15.44 -4.49 18.62
CA LEU A 283 -14.33 -4.56 17.67
C LEU A 283 -13.82 -3.16 17.31
N VAL A 284 -14.71 -2.23 16.95
CA VAL A 284 -14.38 -0.83 16.65
C VAL A 284 -13.71 -0.17 17.85
N THR A 285 -14.26 -0.30 19.05
CA THR A 285 -13.66 0.26 20.27
C THR A 285 -12.23 -0.24 20.47
N ARG A 286 -11.99 -1.55 20.29
CA ARG A 286 -10.66 -2.14 20.45
C ARG A 286 -9.68 -1.72 19.37
N ILE A 287 -10.11 -1.60 18.11
CA ILE A 287 -9.29 -1.05 17.04
C ILE A 287 -8.86 0.37 17.39
N LEU A 288 -9.81 1.24 17.75
CA LEU A 288 -9.51 2.63 18.09
C LEU A 288 -8.66 2.77 19.36
N ALA A 289 -8.84 1.89 20.35
CA ALA A 289 -8.01 1.88 21.56
C ALA A 289 -6.54 1.52 21.24
N ASN A 290 -6.31 0.50 20.41
CA ASN A 290 -4.95 0.14 19.97
C ASN A 290 -4.30 1.27 19.15
N LEU A 291 -5.06 1.91 18.27
CA LEU A 291 -4.56 3.02 17.45
C LEU A 291 -4.28 4.29 18.27
N ASP A 292 -5.10 4.57 19.29
CA ASP A 292 -4.84 5.68 20.21
C ASP A 292 -3.62 5.40 21.10
N ALA A 293 -3.47 4.16 21.59
CA ALA A 293 -2.29 3.73 22.32
C ALA A 293 -1.02 3.85 21.47
N LEU A 294 -1.08 3.41 20.20
CA LEU A 294 0.01 3.56 19.24
C LEU A 294 0.36 5.04 19.02
N ARG A 295 -0.66 5.89 18.79
CA ARG A 295 -0.48 7.34 18.61
C ARG A 295 0.21 7.97 19.81
N LEU A 296 -0.20 7.63 21.04
CA LEU A 296 0.42 8.13 22.27
C LEU A 296 1.85 7.63 22.44
N ALA A 297 2.09 6.33 22.20
CA ALA A 297 3.41 5.74 22.32
C ALA A 297 4.40 6.34 21.31
N CYS A 298 3.99 6.63 20.07
CA CYS A 298 4.83 7.33 19.10
C CYS A 298 5.19 8.77 19.49
N VAL A 299 4.38 9.43 20.35
CA VAL A 299 4.71 10.76 20.89
C VAL A 299 5.71 10.63 22.03
N GLU A 300 5.55 9.63 22.89
CA GLU A 300 6.46 9.36 24.00
C GLU A 300 7.82 8.83 23.53
N ARG A 301 7.85 8.05 22.45
CA ARG A 301 9.02 7.33 21.93
C ARG A 301 9.20 7.57 20.42
N PRO A 302 9.49 8.81 19.98
CA PRO A 302 9.52 9.17 18.55
C PRO A 302 10.63 8.48 17.74
N ALA A 303 11.67 7.98 18.41
CA ALA A 303 12.77 7.25 17.80
C ALA A 303 12.50 5.74 17.62
N GLU A 304 11.47 5.20 18.29
CA GLU A 304 11.07 3.80 18.13
C GLU A 304 10.08 3.68 16.95
N GLU A 305 10.42 2.85 15.95
CA GLU A 305 9.58 2.58 14.77
C GLU A 305 8.96 3.84 14.15
N SER A 306 9.81 4.79 13.75
CA SER A 306 9.39 6.12 13.26
C SER A 306 8.43 6.07 12.06
N PHE A 307 8.35 4.93 11.34
CA PHE A 307 7.51 4.75 10.16
C PHE A 307 6.25 3.91 10.40
N ILE A 308 6.01 3.39 11.61
CA ILE A 308 4.84 2.55 11.92
C ILE A 308 3.50 3.25 11.68
N LYS A 309 3.51 4.59 11.65
CA LYS A 309 2.34 5.40 11.33
C LYS A 309 1.87 5.24 9.88
N ASN A 310 2.72 4.80 8.96
CA ASN A 310 2.32 4.60 7.56
C ASN A 310 1.27 3.47 7.46
N ALA A 311 1.38 2.43 8.29
CA ALA A 311 0.47 1.28 8.30
C ALA A 311 -0.86 1.50 9.05
N ILE A 312 -1.21 2.69 9.55
CA ILE A 312 -2.44 2.84 10.36
C ILE A 312 -3.72 3.00 9.53
N GLN A 313 -3.59 3.26 8.23
CA GLN A 313 -4.71 3.65 7.38
C GLN A 313 -5.76 2.55 7.24
N PHE A 314 -5.35 1.31 6.95
CA PHE A 314 -6.28 0.18 6.83
C PHE A 314 -7.17 -0.02 8.07
N PRO A 315 -6.65 -0.22 9.29
CA PRO A 315 -7.50 -0.45 10.45
C PRO A 315 -8.39 0.76 10.78
N ILE A 316 -7.91 2.00 10.57
CA ILE A 316 -8.73 3.20 10.75
C ILE A 316 -9.91 3.22 9.79
N VAL A 317 -9.66 3.02 8.49
CA VAL A 317 -10.70 3.07 7.46
C VAL A 317 -11.72 1.96 7.69
N VAL A 318 -11.27 0.74 8.02
CA VAL A 318 -12.18 -0.37 8.32
C VAL A 318 -13.08 -0.06 9.51
N ALA A 319 -12.54 0.48 10.61
CA ALA A 319 -13.33 0.89 11.77
C ALA A 319 -14.30 2.04 11.41
N GLY A 320 -13.83 3.02 10.63
CA GLY A 320 -14.62 4.14 10.12
C GLY A 320 -15.82 3.72 9.29
N LEU A 321 -15.74 2.59 8.61
CA LEU A 321 -16.79 2.07 7.75
C LEU A 321 -17.91 1.32 8.51
N GLU A 322 -17.79 1.09 9.82
CA GLU A 322 -18.92 0.65 10.65
C GLU A 322 -19.82 1.86 10.99
N VAL A 323 -20.51 2.38 9.97
CA VAL A 323 -21.26 3.65 10.02
C VAL A 323 -22.25 3.71 11.18
N ALA A 324 -23.05 2.67 11.38
CA ALA A 324 -24.05 2.63 12.46
C ALA A 324 -23.40 2.78 13.86
N VAL A 325 -22.24 2.16 14.05
CA VAL A 325 -21.48 2.23 15.30
C VAL A 325 -20.94 3.64 15.52
N LEU A 326 -20.39 4.26 14.47
CA LEU A 326 -19.78 5.59 14.57
C LEU A 326 -20.81 6.71 14.68
N CYS A 327 -21.97 6.61 14.03
CA CYS A 327 -23.06 7.58 14.19
C CYS A 327 -23.60 7.62 15.63
N GLN A 328 -23.54 6.50 16.35
CA GLN A 328 -23.93 6.41 17.77
C GLN A 328 -22.83 6.90 18.72
N ASN A 329 -21.58 7.06 18.24
CA ASN A 329 -20.42 7.39 19.06
C ASN A 329 -19.58 8.51 18.42
N PRO A 330 -20.03 9.78 18.43
CA PRO A 330 -19.33 10.90 17.80
C PRO A 330 -17.88 11.10 18.29
N GLN A 331 -17.58 10.73 19.54
CA GLN A 331 -16.23 10.76 20.10
C GLN A 331 -15.25 9.86 19.33
N TRP A 332 -15.72 8.76 18.75
CA TRP A 332 -14.90 7.84 17.96
C TRP A 332 -14.58 8.39 16.58
N GLN A 333 -15.51 9.13 15.97
CA GLN A 333 -15.24 9.89 14.74
C GLN A 333 -14.12 10.91 14.98
N HIS A 334 -14.10 11.55 16.15
CA HIS A 334 -13.05 12.49 16.53
C HIS A 334 -11.69 11.80 16.74
N THR A 335 -11.66 10.59 17.31
CA THR A 335 -10.44 9.77 17.41
C THR A 335 -9.90 9.42 16.03
N ILE A 336 -10.76 8.95 15.11
CA ILE A 336 -10.39 8.68 13.71
C ILE A 336 -9.78 9.92 13.08
N ARG A 337 -10.46 11.07 13.21
CA ARG A 337 -9.95 12.34 12.69
C ARG A 337 -8.55 12.63 13.23
N LYS A 338 -8.32 12.51 14.54
CA LYS A 338 -7.01 12.76 15.16
C LYS A 338 -5.90 11.83 14.64
N CYS A 339 -6.24 10.58 14.33
CA CYS A 339 -5.29 9.62 13.79
C CYS A 339 -4.99 9.85 12.30
N MET A 340 -5.93 10.45 11.55
CA MET A 340 -5.84 10.73 10.11
C MET A 340 -5.38 12.18 9.80
N LEU A 341 -4.59 12.81 10.68
CA LEU A 341 -4.02 14.12 10.40
C LEU A 341 -2.53 13.97 10.09
N GLY A 342 -2.16 14.14 8.83
CA GLY A 342 -0.75 14.12 8.43
C GLY A 342 -0.53 14.28 6.93
N THR A 343 -1.40 13.69 6.13
CA THR A 343 -1.24 13.66 4.66
C THR A 343 -2.54 14.07 3.96
N ARG A 344 -2.45 14.49 2.69
CA ARG A 344 -3.66 14.76 1.89
C ARG A 344 -4.45 13.47 1.60
N GLN A 345 -3.78 12.32 1.52
CA GLN A 345 -4.47 11.04 1.43
C GLN A 345 -5.39 10.82 2.64
N ASP A 346 -4.91 11.14 3.85
CA ASP A 346 -5.71 11.05 5.06
C ASP A 346 -6.91 12.01 5.04
N GLU A 347 -6.73 13.23 4.53
CA GLU A 347 -7.82 14.20 4.34
C GLU A 347 -8.91 13.64 3.41
N ILE A 348 -8.52 13.08 2.25
CA ILE A 348 -9.46 12.51 1.28
C ILE A 348 -10.18 11.28 1.85
N LEU A 349 -9.46 10.38 2.50
CA LEU A 349 -10.05 9.21 3.15
C LEU A 349 -11.02 9.63 4.26
N TYR A 350 -10.66 10.62 5.06
CA TYR A 350 -11.54 11.16 6.10
C TYR A 350 -12.80 11.80 5.50
N ASP A 351 -12.67 12.60 4.43
CA ASP A 351 -13.81 13.19 3.72
C ASP A 351 -14.77 12.13 3.17
N LEU A 352 -14.25 11.01 2.64
CA LEU A 352 -15.06 9.88 2.20
C LEU A 352 -15.81 9.24 3.37
N LEU A 353 -15.14 9.02 4.49
CA LEU A 353 -15.76 8.48 5.70
C LEU A 353 -16.84 9.42 6.26
N GLN A 354 -16.60 10.73 6.28
CA GLN A 354 -17.60 11.71 6.70
C GLN A 354 -18.85 11.68 5.81
N GLU A 355 -18.67 11.58 4.50
CA GLU A 355 -19.80 11.46 3.57
C GLU A 355 -20.60 10.17 3.83
N MET A 356 -19.92 9.05 4.09
CA MET A 356 -20.56 7.79 4.47
C MET A 356 -21.38 7.95 5.76
N TRP A 357 -20.84 8.61 6.78
CA TRP A 357 -21.54 8.85 8.05
C TRP A 357 -22.75 9.77 7.91
N GLN A 358 -22.65 10.80 7.05
CA GLN A 358 -23.74 11.73 6.79
C GLN A 358 -24.88 11.08 6.02
N LYS A 359 -24.55 10.29 4.99
CA LYS A 359 -25.56 9.58 4.19
C LYS A 359 -26.22 8.45 4.96
N ASN A 360 -25.45 7.74 5.81
CA ASN A 360 -25.90 6.58 6.57
C ASN A 360 -26.67 5.56 5.71
N ASP A 361 -26.24 5.41 4.46
CA ASP A 361 -26.85 4.50 3.49
C ASP A 361 -26.16 3.14 3.58
N PRO A 362 -26.88 2.06 3.94
CA PRO A 362 -26.30 0.73 4.08
C PRO A 362 -25.84 0.12 2.75
N ILE A 363 -26.24 0.66 1.61
CA ILE A 363 -25.90 0.17 0.26
C ILE A 363 -24.66 0.90 -0.27
N LEU A 364 -24.38 2.10 0.22
CA LEU A 364 -23.27 2.91 -0.24
C LEU A 364 -21.94 2.23 0.06
N SER A 365 -21.11 2.10 -0.97
CA SER A 365 -19.76 1.55 -0.85
C SER A 365 -18.74 2.68 -0.94
N ILE A 366 -17.73 2.66 -0.07
CA ILE A 366 -16.62 3.61 -0.13
C ILE A 366 -15.88 3.53 -1.48
N ASP A 367 -15.76 2.34 -2.08
CA ASP A 367 -15.15 2.16 -3.40
C ASP A 367 -15.97 2.81 -4.50
N SER A 368 -17.31 2.77 -4.39
CA SER A 368 -18.18 3.45 -5.34
C SER A 368 -18.05 4.97 -5.24
N LEU A 369 -17.95 5.51 -4.01
CA LEU A 369 -17.73 6.94 -3.78
C LEU A 369 -16.36 7.39 -4.30
N ALA A 370 -15.30 6.64 -3.99
CA ALA A 370 -13.95 6.97 -4.42
C ALA A 370 -13.83 6.95 -5.95
N ARG A 371 -14.39 5.94 -6.62
CA ARG A 371 -14.46 5.90 -8.09
C ARG A 371 -15.26 7.04 -8.68
N ALA A 372 -16.38 7.44 -8.06
CA ALA A 372 -17.15 8.60 -8.50
C ALA A 372 -16.36 9.91 -8.38
N ARG A 373 -15.40 9.99 -7.44
CA ARG A 373 -14.45 11.10 -7.32
C ARG A 373 -13.19 10.94 -8.18
N GLY A 374 -13.07 9.85 -8.93
CA GLY A 374 -11.90 9.54 -9.75
C GLY A 374 -10.63 9.28 -8.92
N VAL A 375 -10.77 8.77 -7.70
CA VAL A 375 -9.66 8.53 -6.78
C VAL A 375 -9.49 7.03 -6.51
N GLU A 376 -8.24 6.57 -6.56
CA GLU A 376 -7.79 5.27 -6.07
C GLU A 376 -6.69 5.46 -5.01
N MET A 377 -6.78 4.74 -3.89
CA MET A 377 -5.88 4.88 -2.73
C MET A 377 -5.44 3.52 -2.21
N GLY A 378 -4.17 3.35 -1.87
CA GLY A 378 -3.70 2.24 -1.01
C GLY A 378 -3.99 2.52 0.46
N LEU A 379 -4.07 1.48 1.29
CA LEU A 379 -4.25 1.59 2.74
C LEU A 379 -3.10 0.94 3.54
N LEU A 380 -1.98 0.68 2.85
CA LEU A 380 -0.79 -0.03 3.34
C LEU A 380 0.31 0.91 3.81
#